data_AF-A0A061DIV6-F1
#
_entry.id   AF-A0A061DIV6-F1
#
_cell.length_a   1.000
_cell.length_b   1.000
_cell.length_c   1.000
_cell.angle_alpha   90.00
_cell.angle_beta   90.00
_cell.angle_gamma   90.00
#
_symmetry.space_group_name_H-M   'P 1'
#
loop_
_entity.id
_entity.type
_entity.pdbx_description
1 polymer ?
#
loop_
_entity_poly.entity_id
_entity_poly.type
_entity_poly.pdbx_seq_one_letter_code
_entity_poly.pdbx_strand_id
1 'polypeptide(L)'
;MIEIGDPDRLKYCGKTEGPRTDSIVRLGLEYQFIFFRVREAKNACREAQNQQTVRFAVTDNKITVWAVEARNKQAQNRNPGMEGEEQKKLKGETKEKIVQIFKDFLTSVAKLDELVAVGGRLLTGFQQGLEFLRRPPINTTSKLIESIIKANETKRLKSYLQAGCIKSHDSVQNTNKLHTSLLGLRNHLIKVKSLLNDLESLLEDARAALQTANEHFSPLLDKEPVDGLDLQESSGEDEMAPSPLREPEVTDYAALMGIIYSMVKQDYVMQDKIVASLNLKSSSGELESYCLMWSLRPYINDQIMHLAWKLVP
;
A
#
# COMPACT_ATOMS: atom_id res chain seq x y z
N MET A 1 -28.69 -84.12 -4.00
CA MET A 1 -29.18 -83.83 -2.64
C MET A 1 -29.36 -82.32 -2.56
N ILE A 2 -30.57 -81.88 -2.24
CA ILE A 2 -31.12 -80.52 -2.40
C ILE A 2 -30.84 -79.67 -1.14
N GLU A 3 -30.44 -78.40 -1.38
CA GLU A 3 -30.62 -77.12 -0.64
C GLU A 3 -30.31 -77.04 0.89
N ILE A 4 -29.91 -75.90 1.48
CA ILE A 4 -30.63 -74.61 1.62
C ILE A 4 -29.67 -73.45 2.03
N GLY A 5 -29.80 -72.28 1.38
CA GLY A 5 -29.94 -70.94 2.01
C GLY A 5 -28.76 -70.11 2.57
N ASP A 6 -28.46 -68.99 1.90
CA ASP A 6 -27.73 -67.74 2.28
C ASP A 6 -28.53 -66.92 3.37
N PRO A 7 -28.17 -65.71 3.90
CA PRO A 7 -26.99 -64.81 3.78
C PRO A 7 -26.54 -64.06 5.09
N ASP A 8 -25.54 -63.17 4.94
CA ASP A 8 -25.28 -61.89 5.65
C ASP A 8 -24.14 -61.70 6.72
N ARG A 9 -23.23 -60.78 6.36
CA ARG A 9 -22.51 -59.73 7.15
C ARG A 9 -21.29 -60.00 8.05
N LEU A 10 -20.16 -59.44 7.57
CA LEU A 10 -19.25 -58.44 8.18
C LEU A 10 -18.65 -58.70 9.58
N LYS A 11 -17.31 -58.72 9.66
CA LYS A 11 -16.54 -57.69 10.39
C LYS A 11 -15.03 -57.68 10.09
N TYR A 12 -14.52 -56.45 10.07
CA TYR A 12 -13.16 -55.96 9.89
C TYR A 12 -12.17 -56.42 10.98
N CYS A 13 -10.88 -56.51 10.62
CA CYS A 13 -9.70 -55.79 11.15
C CYS A 13 -8.45 -56.55 10.66
N GLY A 14 -7.40 -56.03 10.02
CA GLY A 14 -6.86 -54.67 9.91
C GLY A 14 -5.34 -54.80 10.08
N LYS A 15 -4.55 -54.42 9.06
CA LYS A 15 -3.17 -53.88 9.19
C LYS A 15 -2.67 -53.42 7.81
N THR A 16 -2.73 -52.11 7.62
CA THR A 16 -2.09 -51.37 6.53
C THR A 16 -1.00 -50.49 7.16
N GLU A 17 0.27 -50.80 6.92
CA GLU A 17 1.36 -49.83 7.01
C GLU A 17 1.36 -49.04 5.70
N GLY A 18 1.27 -47.72 5.79
CA GLY A 18 1.02 -46.84 4.64
C GLY A 18 2.11 -45.81 4.40
N PRO A 19 2.18 -45.23 3.18
CA PRO A 19 2.88 -43.98 2.94
C PRO A 19 1.90 -42.82 3.23
N ARG A 20 1.85 -42.35 4.48
CA ARG A 20 1.12 -41.12 4.86
C ARG A 20 2.04 -39.98 5.32
N THR A 21 3.35 -40.19 5.32
CA THR A 21 4.33 -39.21 5.80
C THR A 21 4.76 -38.21 4.73
N ASP A 22 4.85 -38.60 3.45
CA ASP A 22 5.38 -37.71 2.40
C ASP A 22 4.45 -36.54 2.02
N SER A 23 3.13 -36.72 2.08
CA SER A 23 2.18 -35.66 1.72
C SER A 23 2.05 -34.60 2.81
N ILE A 24 2.19 -34.99 4.08
CA ILE A 24 2.16 -34.08 5.23
C ILE A 24 3.50 -33.33 5.34
N VAL A 25 4.62 -33.99 5.02
CA VAL A 25 5.93 -33.33 4.95
C VAL A 25 5.99 -32.33 3.78
N ARG A 26 5.41 -32.64 2.61
CA ARG A 26 5.30 -31.66 1.50
C ARG A 26 4.46 -30.44 1.85
N LEU A 27 3.28 -30.63 2.45
CA LEU A 27 2.43 -29.52 2.90
C LEU A 27 3.10 -28.71 4.03
N GLY A 28 3.80 -29.38 4.95
CA GLY A 28 4.57 -28.73 6.00
C GLY A 28 5.75 -27.89 5.48
N LEU A 29 6.41 -28.36 4.42
CA LEU A 29 7.48 -27.63 3.74
C LEU A 29 6.95 -26.46 2.91
N GLU A 30 5.81 -26.59 2.23
CA GLU A 30 5.15 -25.48 1.53
C GLU A 30 4.68 -24.39 2.50
N TYR A 31 4.09 -24.75 3.65
CA TYR A 31 3.72 -23.78 4.69
C TYR A 31 4.93 -23.09 5.33
N GLN A 32 6.01 -23.84 5.61
CA GLN A 32 7.28 -23.27 6.08
C GLN A 32 7.90 -22.32 5.05
N PHE A 33 7.81 -22.66 3.76
CA PHE A 33 8.32 -21.82 2.66
C PHE A 33 7.51 -20.54 2.49
N ILE A 34 6.18 -20.60 2.62
CA ILE A 34 5.31 -19.41 2.61
C ILE A 34 5.58 -18.54 3.84
N PHE A 35 5.70 -19.12 5.04
CA PHE A 35 6.04 -18.38 6.25
C PHE A 35 7.42 -17.72 6.16
N PHE A 36 8.40 -18.42 5.58
CA PHE A 36 9.74 -17.90 5.33
C PHE A 36 9.70 -16.75 4.32
N ARG A 37 8.96 -16.89 3.21
CA ARG A 37 8.75 -15.83 2.20
C ARG A 37 8.02 -14.62 2.77
N VAL A 38 7.01 -14.80 3.62
CA VAL A 38 6.30 -13.71 4.30
C VAL A 38 7.19 -13.02 5.34
N ARG A 39 8.03 -13.78 6.04
CA ARG A 39 9.01 -13.24 6.99
C ARG A 39 10.12 -12.49 6.27
N GLU A 40 10.63 -13.01 5.17
CA GLU A 40 11.58 -12.32 4.29
C GLU A 40 10.96 -11.08 3.67
N ALA A 41 9.70 -11.12 3.21
CA ALA A 41 9.00 -9.95 2.70
C ALA A 41 8.78 -8.90 3.80
N LYS A 42 8.44 -9.30 5.04
CA LYS A 42 8.34 -8.40 6.18
C LYS A 42 9.69 -7.80 6.59
N ASN A 43 10.75 -8.60 6.56
CA ASN A 43 12.10 -8.15 6.89
C ASN A 43 12.67 -7.25 5.79
N ALA A 44 12.53 -7.62 4.52
CA ALA A 44 12.88 -6.79 3.37
C ALA A 44 12.04 -5.51 3.32
N CYS A 45 10.78 -5.54 3.74
CA CYS A 45 9.94 -4.34 3.88
C CYS A 45 10.41 -3.45 5.04
N ARG A 46 10.80 -4.03 6.18
CA ARG A 46 11.33 -3.29 7.34
C ARG A 46 12.73 -2.72 7.07
N GLU A 47 13.54 -3.45 6.31
CA GLU A 47 14.90 -3.07 5.89
C GLU A 47 14.86 -2.07 4.74
N ALA A 48 13.90 -2.21 3.81
CA ALA A 48 13.56 -1.18 2.85
C ALA A 48 13.01 0.06 3.57
N GLN A 49 12.14 -0.04 4.57
CA GLN A 49 11.68 1.11 5.35
C GLN A 49 12.84 1.80 6.07
N ASN A 50 13.74 1.08 6.74
CA ASN A 50 14.88 1.67 7.43
C ASN A 50 15.92 2.27 6.45
N GLN A 51 16.20 1.62 5.33
CA GLN A 51 17.08 2.17 4.28
C GLN A 51 16.41 3.30 3.50
N GLN A 52 15.08 3.30 3.36
CA GLN A 52 14.30 4.35 2.71
C GLN A 52 14.15 5.55 3.64
N THR A 53 13.96 5.42 4.95
CA THR A 53 13.99 6.56 5.91
C THR A 53 15.33 7.30 5.84
N VAL A 54 16.44 6.58 5.64
CA VAL A 54 17.77 7.17 5.43
C VAL A 54 17.96 7.72 4.01
N ARG A 55 17.37 7.08 2.97
CA ARG A 55 17.41 7.58 1.57
C ARG A 55 16.39 8.69 1.26
N PHE A 56 15.29 8.82 2.00
CA PHE A 56 14.32 9.91 1.93
C PHE A 56 14.96 11.25 2.33
N ALA A 57 16.05 11.19 3.10
CA ALA A 57 16.91 12.35 3.36
C ALA A 57 17.85 12.69 2.19
N VAL A 58 18.04 11.80 1.20
CA VAL A 58 19.16 11.90 0.23
C VAL A 58 18.73 11.92 -1.24
N THR A 59 17.60 11.34 -1.64
CA THR A 59 17.27 11.25 -3.08
C THR A 59 15.80 11.56 -3.39
N ASP A 60 15.62 12.67 -4.12
CA ASP A 60 14.39 13.18 -4.74
C ASP A 60 13.34 13.83 -3.86
N ASN A 61 13.72 14.93 -3.21
CA ASN A 61 12.69 15.78 -2.63
C ASN A 61 13.12 17.24 -2.54
N LYS A 62 12.90 18.00 -3.62
CA LYS A 62 12.95 19.47 -3.57
C LYS A 62 12.07 20.00 -2.43
N ILE A 63 11.01 19.28 -2.05
CA ILE A 63 10.04 19.70 -1.02
C ILE A 63 10.51 19.42 0.41
N THR A 64 11.17 18.29 0.74
CA THR A 64 11.73 18.12 2.10
C THR A 64 13.01 18.91 2.29
N VAL A 65 13.85 19.05 1.26
CA VAL A 65 14.98 19.99 1.28
C VAL A 65 14.46 21.41 1.50
N TRP A 66 13.39 21.81 0.80
CA TRP A 66 12.78 23.13 0.98
C TRP A 66 12.07 23.31 2.33
N ALA A 67 11.40 22.30 2.88
CA ALA A 67 10.77 22.38 4.19
C ALA A 67 11.81 22.53 5.32
N VAL A 68 12.95 21.83 5.21
CA VAL A 68 14.09 22.00 6.10
C VAL A 68 14.73 23.38 5.93
N GLU A 69 14.88 23.84 4.69
CA GLU A 69 15.44 25.17 4.40
C GLU A 69 14.53 26.32 4.87
N ALA A 70 13.21 26.17 4.73
CA ALA A 70 12.22 27.11 5.25
C ALA A 70 12.23 27.15 6.79
N ARG A 71 12.36 25.99 7.45
CA ARG A 71 12.49 25.90 8.91
C ARG A 71 13.76 26.60 9.41
N ASN A 72 14.88 26.44 8.69
CA ASN A 72 16.14 27.10 9.01
C ASN A 72 16.08 28.63 8.79
N LYS A 73 15.45 29.10 7.71
CA LYS A 73 15.23 30.54 7.45
C LYS A 73 14.32 31.19 8.49
N GLN A 74 13.30 30.47 8.97
CA GLN A 74 12.40 30.98 10.00
C GLN A 74 13.06 31.02 11.39
N ALA A 75 13.96 30.07 11.69
CA ALA A 75 14.76 30.08 12.92
C ALA A 75 15.75 31.26 12.96
N GLN A 76 16.30 31.67 11.82
CA GLN A 76 17.19 32.84 11.70
C GLN A 76 16.47 34.19 11.86
N ASN A 77 15.14 34.25 11.68
CA ASN A 77 14.36 35.50 11.70
C ASN A 77 13.68 35.80 13.06
N ARG A 78 14.01 35.09 14.14
CA ARG A 78 13.49 35.40 15.49
C ARG A 78 14.28 36.54 16.14
N ASN A 79 14.09 37.76 15.66
CA ASN A 79 14.49 38.96 16.39
C ASN A 79 13.23 39.58 17.03
N PRO A 80 13.14 39.75 18.36
CA PRO A 80 11.92 40.23 19.02
C PRO A 80 11.84 41.77 18.92
N GLY A 81 11.65 42.28 17.71
CA GLY A 81 11.24 43.67 17.46
C GLY A 81 9.71 43.75 17.36
N MET A 82 9.11 44.80 17.91
CA MET A 82 7.64 45.02 17.92
C MET A 82 6.98 44.75 16.55
N GLU A 83 6.29 43.62 16.42
CA GLU A 83 5.47 43.27 15.25
C GLU A 83 4.28 44.27 15.13
N GLY A 84 4.19 45.00 14.02
CA GLY A 84 3.08 45.93 13.75
C GLY A 84 1.74 45.22 13.53
N GLU A 85 0.61 45.90 13.80
CA GLU A 85 -0.75 45.33 13.66
C GLU A 85 -1.04 44.79 12.24
N GLU A 86 -0.54 45.44 11.19
CA GLU A 86 -0.69 44.98 9.81
C GLU A 86 0.08 43.67 9.53
N GLN A 87 1.28 43.50 10.10
CA GLN A 87 2.05 42.25 9.97
C GLN A 87 1.36 41.09 10.68
N LYS A 88 0.75 41.33 11.86
CA LYS A 88 -0.03 40.31 12.57
C LYS A 88 -1.27 39.88 11.78
N LYS A 89 -1.97 40.83 11.17
CA LYS A 89 -3.14 40.55 10.32
C LYS A 89 -2.77 39.72 9.09
N LEU A 90 -1.73 40.10 8.35
CA LEU A 90 -1.23 39.38 7.18
C LEU A 90 -0.76 37.95 7.54
N LYS A 91 -0.08 37.78 8.67
CA LYS A 91 0.34 36.47 9.18
C LYS A 91 -0.85 35.56 9.51
N GLY A 92 -1.93 36.14 10.06
CA GLY A 92 -3.20 35.44 10.28
C GLY A 92 -3.87 34.98 8.99
N GLU A 93 -3.99 35.88 8.00
CA GLU A 93 -4.58 35.58 6.70
C GLU A 93 -3.80 34.49 5.93
N THR A 94 -2.47 34.53 5.97
CA THR A 94 -1.63 33.47 5.36
C THR A 94 -1.82 32.12 6.08
N LYS A 95 -1.89 32.12 7.42
CA LYS A 95 -2.13 30.89 8.19
C LYS A 95 -3.48 30.28 7.82
N GLU A 96 -4.53 31.09 7.72
CA GLU A 96 -5.87 30.63 7.33
C GLU A 96 -5.88 30.02 5.91
N LYS A 97 -5.24 30.68 4.94
CA LYS A 97 -5.11 30.16 3.57
C LYS A 97 -4.43 28.79 3.53
N ILE A 98 -3.34 28.61 4.28
CA ILE A 98 -2.59 27.35 4.27
C ILE A 98 -3.33 26.25 5.03
N VAL A 99 -4.04 26.59 6.11
CA VAL A 99 -4.93 25.63 6.78
C VAL A 99 -6.06 25.19 5.85
N GLN A 100 -6.59 26.08 5.02
CA GLN A 100 -7.61 25.71 4.03
C GLN A 100 -7.04 24.78 2.95
N ILE A 101 -5.88 25.11 2.38
CA ILE A 101 -5.18 24.24 1.42
C ILE A 101 -4.90 22.86 2.03
N PHE A 102 -4.49 22.82 3.30
CA PHE A 102 -4.25 21.58 4.03
C PHE A 102 -5.51 20.71 4.17
N LYS A 103 -6.67 21.31 4.45
CA LYS A 103 -7.96 20.60 4.50
C LYS A 103 -8.33 20.01 3.14
N ASP A 104 -8.18 20.78 2.08
CA ASP A 104 -8.47 20.33 0.71
C ASP A 104 -7.52 19.20 0.30
N PHE A 105 -6.25 19.30 0.68
CA PHE A 105 -5.23 18.26 0.49
C PHE A 105 -5.62 16.96 1.19
N LEU A 106 -5.94 17.00 2.48
CA LEU A 106 -6.36 15.80 3.22
C LEU A 106 -7.68 15.21 2.70
N THR A 107 -8.58 16.04 2.20
CA THR A 107 -9.80 15.57 1.52
C THR A 107 -9.47 14.74 0.28
N SER A 108 -8.50 15.18 -0.52
CA SER A 108 -8.00 14.41 -1.68
C SER A 108 -7.26 13.13 -1.25
N VAL A 109 -6.54 13.14 -0.14
CA VAL A 109 -5.92 11.95 0.45
C VAL A 109 -6.98 10.93 0.91
N ALA A 110 -8.08 11.38 1.53
CA ALA A 110 -9.17 10.48 1.91
C ALA A 110 -9.82 9.79 0.68
N LYS A 111 -10.02 10.53 -0.41
CA LYS A 111 -10.52 9.96 -1.68
C LYS A 111 -9.57 8.91 -2.25
N LEU A 112 -8.26 9.10 -2.11
CA LEU A 112 -7.26 8.11 -2.51
C LEU A 112 -7.40 6.83 -1.68
N ASP A 113 -7.55 6.93 -0.36
CA ASP A 113 -7.72 5.78 0.52
C ASP A 113 -8.98 4.96 0.18
N GLU A 114 -10.08 5.62 -0.16
CA GLU A 114 -11.29 4.94 -0.66
C GLU A 114 -11.02 4.15 -1.95
N LEU A 115 -10.26 4.72 -2.88
CA LEU A 115 -9.88 4.04 -4.12
C LEU A 115 -8.99 2.82 -3.85
N VAL A 116 -8.09 2.86 -2.85
CA VAL A 116 -7.25 1.70 -2.53
C VAL A 116 -8.08 0.46 -2.22
N ALA A 117 -9.18 0.62 -1.47
CA ALA A 117 -10.10 -0.48 -1.17
C ALA A 117 -10.80 -1.02 -2.43
N VAL A 118 -11.13 -0.15 -3.38
CA VAL A 118 -11.70 -0.56 -4.68
C VAL A 118 -10.68 -1.36 -5.49
N GLY A 119 -9.45 -0.86 -5.59
CA GLY A 119 -8.35 -1.52 -6.28
C GLY A 119 -8.03 -2.90 -5.69
N GLY A 120 -8.00 -3.02 -4.36
CA GLY A 120 -7.76 -4.30 -3.68
C GLY A 120 -8.82 -5.36 -3.99
N ARG A 121 -10.10 -4.97 -4.07
CA ARG A 121 -11.18 -5.88 -4.49
C ARG A 121 -11.02 -6.34 -5.93
N LEU A 122 -10.62 -5.45 -6.83
CA LEU A 122 -10.37 -5.79 -8.24
C LEU A 122 -9.18 -6.73 -8.38
N LEU A 123 -8.10 -6.49 -7.66
CA LEU A 123 -6.92 -7.36 -7.65
C LEU A 123 -7.26 -8.76 -7.10
N THR A 124 -8.02 -8.83 -6.01
CA THR A 124 -8.54 -10.10 -5.48
C THR A 124 -9.44 -10.81 -6.49
N GLY A 125 -10.29 -10.05 -7.19
CA GLY A 125 -11.14 -10.56 -8.26
C GLY A 125 -10.33 -11.16 -9.41
N PHE A 126 -9.22 -10.51 -9.79
CA PHE A 126 -8.29 -11.02 -10.79
C PHE A 126 -7.62 -12.32 -10.31
N GLN A 127 -7.10 -12.35 -9.08
CA GLN A 127 -6.49 -13.54 -8.50
C GLN A 127 -7.45 -14.74 -8.53
N GLN A 128 -8.66 -14.57 -7.99
CA GLN A 128 -9.67 -15.63 -7.93
C GLN A 128 -10.05 -16.14 -9.34
N GLY A 129 -10.22 -15.22 -10.29
CA GLY A 129 -10.55 -15.59 -11.67
C GLY A 129 -9.43 -16.41 -12.31
N LEU A 130 -8.17 -16.09 -12.02
CA LEU A 130 -7.02 -16.77 -12.61
C LEU A 130 -6.76 -18.13 -11.97
N GLU A 131 -6.87 -18.22 -10.65
CA GLU A 131 -6.75 -19.48 -9.90
C GLU A 131 -7.82 -20.49 -10.34
N PHE A 132 -9.03 -20.02 -10.62
CA PHE A 132 -10.09 -20.89 -11.14
C PHE A 132 -9.72 -21.50 -12.49
N LEU A 133 -9.20 -20.68 -13.42
CA LEU A 133 -8.81 -21.15 -14.75
C LEU A 133 -7.57 -22.06 -14.72
N ARG A 134 -6.79 -22.02 -13.64
CA ARG A 134 -5.59 -22.85 -13.45
C ARG A 134 -5.83 -24.16 -12.73
N ARG A 135 -7.09 -24.50 -12.44
CA ARG A 135 -7.41 -25.72 -11.71
C ARG A 135 -6.70 -26.92 -12.36
N PRO A 136 -5.87 -27.67 -11.62
CA PRO A 136 -5.09 -28.74 -12.19
C PRO A 136 -6.01 -29.84 -12.75
N PRO A 137 -5.62 -30.49 -13.86
CA PRO A 137 -6.38 -31.61 -14.40
C PRO A 137 -6.45 -32.74 -13.37
N ILE A 138 -7.50 -33.58 -13.49
CA ILE A 138 -7.65 -34.76 -12.63
C ILE A 138 -6.41 -35.63 -12.77
N ASN A 139 -5.85 -36.02 -11.62
CA ASN A 139 -4.72 -36.93 -11.59
C ASN A 139 -5.16 -38.34 -12.04
N THR A 140 -4.82 -38.70 -13.28
CA THR A 140 -5.14 -40.01 -13.86
C THR A 140 -4.12 -41.10 -13.55
N THR A 141 -3.05 -40.82 -12.79
CA THR A 141 -2.03 -41.84 -12.45
C THR A 141 -2.53 -42.86 -11.42
N SER A 142 -3.59 -42.53 -10.68
CA SER A 142 -4.23 -43.47 -9.77
C SER A 142 -5.06 -44.50 -10.54
N LYS A 143 -4.73 -45.78 -10.39
CA LYS A 143 -5.51 -46.90 -10.97
C LYS A 143 -6.99 -46.84 -10.61
N LEU A 144 -7.32 -46.41 -9.38
CA LEU A 144 -8.71 -46.24 -8.96
C LEU A 144 -9.43 -45.15 -9.78
N ILE A 145 -8.81 -43.99 -9.93
CA ILE A 145 -9.37 -42.87 -10.69
C ILE A 145 -9.52 -43.26 -12.16
N GLU A 146 -8.52 -43.94 -12.72
CA GLU A 146 -8.55 -44.46 -14.08
C GLU A 146 -9.71 -45.45 -14.28
N SER A 147 -9.88 -46.43 -13.39
CA SER A 147 -10.99 -47.39 -13.44
C SER A 147 -12.35 -46.70 -13.35
N ILE A 148 -12.50 -45.69 -12.48
CA ILE A 148 -13.74 -44.92 -12.35
C ILE A 148 -14.05 -44.14 -13.63
N ILE A 149 -13.06 -43.46 -14.23
CA ILE A 149 -13.24 -42.71 -15.47
C ILE A 149 -13.64 -43.65 -16.62
N LYS A 150 -12.95 -44.80 -16.74
CA LYS A 150 -13.26 -45.81 -17.77
C LYS A 150 -14.66 -46.40 -17.62
N ALA A 151 -15.08 -46.72 -16.39
CA ALA A 151 -16.40 -47.28 -16.14
C ALA A 151 -17.56 -46.29 -16.43
N ASN A 152 -17.29 -44.98 -16.35
CA ASN A 152 -18.29 -43.92 -16.56
C ASN A 152 -18.07 -43.13 -17.86
N GLU A 153 -17.36 -43.72 -18.81
CA GLU A 153 -16.89 -43.04 -20.00
C GLU A 153 -18.06 -42.58 -20.89
N THR A 154 -18.21 -41.27 -21.05
CA THR A 154 -19.19 -40.66 -21.97
C THR A 154 -18.51 -39.61 -22.83
N LYS A 155 -19.06 -39.29 -24.01
CA LYS A 155 -18.57 -38.18 -24.84
C LYS A 155 -18.47 -36.88 -24.02
N ARG A 156 -19.49 -36.61 -23.18
CA ARG A 156 -19.53 -35.45 -22.28
C ARG A 156 -18.39 -35.46 -21.26
N LEU A 157 -18.12 -36.60 -20.61
CA LEU A 157 -17.03 -36.71 -19.64
C LEU A 157 -15.67 -36.51 -20.32
N LYS A 158 -15.45 -37.10 -21.50
CA LYS A 158 -14.21 -36.90 -22.28
C LYS A 158 -13.96 -35.42 -22.58
N SER A 159 -14.97 -34.72 -23.10
CA SER A 159 -14.86 -33.29 -23.40
C SER A 159 -14.60 -32.45 -22.14
N TYR A 160 -15.22 -32.78 -21.02
CA TYR A 160 -14.99 -32.09 -19.74
C TYR A 160 -13.58 -32.31 -19.19
N LEU A 161 -13.05 -33.53 -19.27
CA LEU A 161 -11.68 -33.84 -18.86
C LEU A 161 -10.66 -33.14 -19.77
N GLN A 162 -10.88 -33.16 -21.09
CA GLN A 162 -10.05 -32.44 -22.08
C GLN A 162 -10.05 -30.93 -21.85
N ALA A 163 -11.15 -30.36 -21.37
CA ALA A 163 -11.26 -28.94 -21.00
C ALA A 163 -10.66 -28.61 -19.61
N GLY A 164 -9.89 -29.52 -19.00
CA GLY A 164 -9.26 -29.29 -17.69
C GLY A 164 -10.25 -29.32 -16.52
N CYS A 165 -11.37 -30.02 -16.66
CA CYS A 165 -12.43 -30.08 -15.66
C CYS A 165 -13.08 -28.72 -15.35
N ILE A 166 -13.12 -27.84 -16.34
CA ILE A 166 -13.79 -26.54 -16.27
C ILE A 166 -14.98 -26.55 -17.22
N LYS A 167 -16.16 -26.11 -16.74
CA LYS A 167 -17.33 -25.96 -17.61
C LYS A 167 -17.13 -24.75 -18.52
N SER A 168 -17.61 -24.82 -19.76
CA SER A 168 -17.50 -23.72 -20.73
C SER A 168 -18.09 -22.41 -20.19
N HIS A 169 -19.27 -22.47 -19.56
CA HIS A 169 -19.91 -21.33 -18.91
C HIS A 169 -19.00 -20.69 -17.85
N ASP A 170 -18.45 -21.51 -16.95
CA ASP A 170 -17.59 -21.02 -15.87
C ASP A 170 -16.28 -20.45 -16.42
N SER A 171 -15.73 -21.04 -17.48
CA SER A 171 -14.56 -20.52 -18.18
C SER A 171 -14.82 -19.12 -18.74
N VAL A 172 -15.94 -18.92 -19.42
CA VAL A 172 -16.35 -17.61 -19.96
C VAL A 172 -16.56 -16.60 -18.83
N GLN A 173 -17.27 -16.98 -17.77
CA GLN A 173 -17.52 -16.11 -16.63
C GLN A 173 -16.23 -15.65 -15.94
N ASN A 174 -15.28 -16.57 -15.72
CA ASN A 174 -14.00 -16.23 -15.08
C ASN A 174 -13.08 -15.43 -16.01
N THR A 175 -13.11 -15.69 -17.32
CA THR A 175 -12.41 -14.87 -18.31
C THR A 175 -12.95 -13.44 -18.33
N ASN A 176 -14.29 -13.28 -18.27
CA ASN A 176 -14.92 -11.97 -18.16
C ASN A 176 -14.53 -11.29 -16.84
N LYS A 177 -14.52 -12.03 -15.71
CA LYS A 177 -14.07 -11.51 -14.41
C LYS A 177 -12.63 -11.00 -14.46
N LEU A 178 -11.71 -11.73 -15.11
CA LEU A 178 -10.33 -11.30 -15.34
C LEU A 178 -10.27 -10.00 -16.14
N HIS A 179 -11.00 -9.94 -17.24
CA HIS A 179 -11.03 -8.77 -18.11
C HIS A 179 -11.58 -7.54 -17.38
N THR A 180 -12.74 -7.67 -16.72
CA THR A 180 -13.35 -6.59 -15.93
C THR A 180 -12.44 -6.14 -14.79
N SER A 181 -11.77 -7.07 -14.10
CA SER A 181 -10.83 -6.74 -13.02
C SER A 181 -9.64 -5.95 -13.54
N LEU A 182 -9.02 -6.40 -14.65
CA LEU A 182 -7.88 -5.72 -15.25
C LEU A 182 -8.24 -4.32 -15.78
N LEU A 183 -9.39 -4.19 -16.45
CA LEU A 183 -9.91 -2.90 -16.91
C LEU A 183 -10.20 -1.98 -15.73
N GLY A 184 -10.84 -2.51 -14.68
CA GLY A 184 -11.11 -1.78 -13.44
C GLY A 184 -9.83 -1.28 -12.77
N LEU A 185 -8.78 -2.11 -12.71
CA LEU A 185 -7.48 -1.73 -12.15
C LEU A 185 -6.79 -0.61 -12.95
N ARG A 186 -6.87 -0.65 -14.28
CA ARG A 186 -6.37 0.45 -15.12
C ARG A 186 -7.14 1.74 -14.87
N ASN A 187 -8.47 1.67 -14.80
CA ASN A 187 -9.30 2.82 -14.48
C ASN A 187 -9.01 3.37 -13.08
N HIS A 188 -8.75 2.49 -12.11
CA HIS A 188 -8.29 2.86 -10.76
C HIS A 188 -6.99 3.67 -10.83
N LEU A 189 -5.98 3.22 -11.57
CA LEU A 189 -4.71 3.95 -11.70
C LEU A 189 -4.89 5.33 -12.34
N ILE A 190 -5.76 5.46 -13.35
CA ILE A 190 -6.07 6.75 -13.97
C ILE A 190 -6.66 7.71 -12.92
N LYS A 191 -7.57 7.24 -12.08
CA LYS A 191 -8.19 8.05 -11.00
C LYS A 191 -7.17 8.43 -9.93
N VAL A 192 -6.35 7.48 -9.47
CA VAL A 192 -5.30 7.76 -8.48
C VAL A 192 -4.30 8.78 -9.03
N LYS A 193 -3.89 8.64 -10.30
CA LYS A 193 -2.99 9.58 -10.97
C LYS A 193 -3.60 10.99 -11.07
N SER A 194 -4.90 11.11 -11.36
CA SER A 194 -5.61 12.39 -11.34
C SER A 194 -5.54 13.04 -9.96
N LEU A 195 -5.87 12.30 -8.90
CA LEU A 195 -5.81 12.82 -7.53
C LEU A 195 -4.39 13.17 -7.09
N LEU A 196 -3.37 12.43 -7.55
CA LEU A 196 -1.97 12.80 -7.32
C LEU A 196 -1.61 14.15 -7.96
N ASN A 197 -2.09 14.42 -9.16
CA ASN A 197 -1.90 15.72 -9.80
C ASN A 197 -2.62 16.83 -9.01
N ASP A 198 -3.81 16.56 -8.48
CA ASP A 198 -4.54 17.51 -7.62
C ASP A 198 -3.75 17.81 -6.34
N LEU A 199 -3.16 16.78 -5.70
CA LEU A 199 -2.28 16.97 -4.54
C LEU A 199 -1.03 17.78 -4.87
N GLU A 200 -0.43 17.57 -6.04
CA GLU A 200 0.73 18.32 -6.51
C GLU A 200 0.38 19.79 -6.75
N SER A 201 -0.79 20.07 -7.33
CA SER A 201 -1.30 21.44 -7.49
C SER A 201 -1.47 22.14 -6.13
N LEU A 202 -2.06 21.45 -5.14
CA LEU A 202 -2.26 22.00 -3.80
C LEU A 202 -0.93 22.27 -3.07
N LEU A 203 0.10 21.47 -3.33
CA LEU A 203 1.46 21.74 -2.83
C LEU A 203 2.07 23.00 -3.45
N GLU A 204 1.88 23.21 -4.75
CA GLU A 204 2.33 24.43 -5.43
C GLU A 204 1.59 25.66 -4.93
N ASP A 205 0.28 25.56 -4.66
CA ASP A 205 -0.52 26.63 -4.06
C ASP A 205 -0.02 26.96 -2.63
N ALA A 206 0.28 25.94 -1.82
CA ALA A 206 0.85 26.13 -0.48
C ALA A 206 2.23 26.80 -0.55
N ARG A 207 3.07 26.40 -1.51
CA ARG A 207 4.39 26.99 -1.74
C ARG A 207 4.27 28.46 -2.16
N ALA A 208 3.34 28.80 -3.05
CA ALA A 208 3.08 30.17 -3.48
C ALA A 208 2.60 31.03 -2.31
N ALA A 209 1.64 30.54 -1.52
CA ALA A 209 1.16 31.25 -0.33
C ALA A 209 2.28 31.54 0.69
N LEU A 210 3.21 30.61 0.86
CA LEU A 210 4.37 30.78 1.73
C LEU A 210 5.37 31.82 1.18
N GLN A 211 5.61 31.83 -0.13
CA GLN A 211 6.49 32.80 -0.77
C GLN A 211 5.96 34.23 -0.66
N THR A 212 4.67 34.43 -0.95
CA THR A 212 4.01 35.73 -0.79
C THR A 212 4.14 36.23 0.65
N ALA A 213 3.98 35.34 1.65
CA ALA A 213 4.21 35.72 3.05
C ALA A 213 5.65 36.20 3.26
N ASN A 214 6.65 35.41 2.83
CA ASN A 214 8.05 35.71 3.07
C ASN A 214 8.52 36.99 2.35
N GLU A 215 8.03 37.26 1.13
CA GLU A 215 8.30 38.50 0.40
C GLU A 215 7.72 39.74 1.10
N HIS A 216 6.51 39.62 1.67
CA HIS A 216 5.90 40.71 2.45
C HIS A 216 6.60 40.97 3.79
N PHE A 217 7.36 40.02 4.34
CA PHE A 217 8.16 40.20 5.56
C PHE A 217 9.60 40.69 5.27
N SER A 218 10.02 40.79 4.01
CA SER A 218 11.40 41.08 3.62
C SER A 218 11.75 42.50 3.12
N PRO A 219 10.91 43.56 3.16
CA PRO A 219 11.35 44.89 2.74
C PRO A 219 11.87 45.71 3.94
N LEU A 220 12.94 45.25 4.63
CA LEU A 220 13.66 46.10 5.59
C LEU A 220 15.01 45.51 6.04
N LEU A 221 15.94 45.26 5.10
CA LEU A 221 17.35 45.14 5.48
C LEU A 221 18.29 45.51 4.33
N ASP A 222 18.34 46.81 4.04
CA ASP A 222 19.53 47.41 3.43
C ASP A 222 20.41 47.88 4.58
N LYS A 223 21.26 46.98 5.11
CA LYS A 223 22.48 47.30 5.87
C LYS A 223 23.33 46.04 6.10
N GLU A 224 24.62 46.22 5.81
CA GLU A 224 25.75 45.28 5.77
C GLU A 224 25.82 44.17 6.84
N PRO A 225 26.52 43.06 6.53
CA PRO A 225 26.78 41.99 7.48
C PRO A 225 27.85 42.43 8.49
N VAL A 226 27.51 42.41 9.78
CA VAL A 226 28.49 42.40 10.86
C VAL A 226 28.65 40.99 11.40
N ASP A 227 29.91 40.61 11.43
CA ASP A 227 30.55 39.38 11.90
C ASP A 227 30.23 39.04 13.36
N GLY A 228 30.20 37.75 13.70
CA GLY A 228 30.03 37.28 15.08
C GLY A 228 29.38 35.91 15.20
N LEU A 229 30.14 34.85 14.93
CA LEU A 229 29.86 33.50 15.41
C LEU A 229 30.02 33.44 16.92
N ASP A 230 29.03 32.93 17.65
CA ASP A 230 29.30 32.18 18.88
C ASP A 230 28.23 31.11 19.13
N LEU A 231 28.66 29.85 19.09
CA LEU A 231 27.89 28.69 19.54
C LEU A 231 28.01 28.62 21.06
N GLN A 232 26.89 28.50 21.77
CA GLN A 232 26.93 28.00 23.14
C GLN A 232 25.90 26.87 23.33
N GLU A 233 26.44 25.67 23.54
CA GLU A 233 25.76 24.48 24.04
C GLU A 233 25.22 24.73 25.47
N SER A 234 24.02 24.23 25.76
CA SER A 234 23.60 23.98 27.13
C SER A 234 22.74 22.72 27.19
N SER A 235 23.33 21.69 27.80
CA SER A 235 22.75 20.43 28.22
C SER A 235 21.64 20.61 29.27
N GLY A 236 20.62 19.76 29.21
CA GLY A 236 19.67 19.55 30.30
C GLY A 236 18.63 18.50 29.94
N GLU A 237 18.79 17.29 30.48
CA GLU A 237 17.77 16.24 30.52
C GLU A 237 16.68 16.63 31.53
N ASP A 238 15.40 16.59 31.16
CA ASP A 238 14.34 16.28 32.12
C ASP A 238 13.06 15.74 31.47
N GLU A 239 12.35 14.97 32.28
CA GLU A 239 11.45 13.87 31.96
C GLU A 239 10.00 14.27 31.57
N MET A 240 9.47 13.53 30.59
CA MET A 240 8.07 13.25 30.23
C MET A 240 6.93 14.07 30.92
N ALA A 241 6.52 15.16 30.27
CA ALA A 241 5.13 15.63 30.27
C ALA A 241 4.66 15.77 28.81
N PRO A 242 3.43 15.39 28.43
CA PRO A 242 2.91 15.71 27.11
C PRO A 242 2.76 17.23 27.05
N SER A 243 3.72 17.88 26.38
CA SER A 243 3.67 19.31 26.14
C SER A 243 2.34 19.64 25.45
N PRO A 244 1.66 20.73 25.83
CA PRO A 244 0.50 21.22 25.09
C PRO A 244 0.89 21.28 23.62
N LEU A 245 0.10 20.65 22.75
CA LEU A 245 0.31 20.67 21.30
C LEU A 245 0.54 22.13 20.90
N ARG A 246 1.81 22.45 20.64
CA ARG A 246 2.20 23.76 20.15
C ARG A 246 1.34 24.05 18.93
N GLU A 247 0.72 25.23 18.87
CA GLU A 247 -0.04 25.59 17.67
C GLU A 247 0.86 25.36 16.44
N PRO A 248 0.42 24.53 15.47
CA PRO A 248 1.25 24.21 14.33
C PRO A 248 1.59 25.49 13.56
N GLU A 249 2.87 25.69 13.27
CA GLU A 249 3.27 26.78 12.42
C GLU A 249 2.90 26.46 10.98
N VAL A 250 2.79 27.51 10.16
CA VAL A 250 2.44 27.40 8.74
C VAL A 250 3.42 26.46 7.99
N THR A 251 4.68 26.46 8.40
CA THR A 251 5.73 25.57 7.89
C THR A 251 5.53 24.10 8.27
N ASP A 252 4.91 23.81 9.42
CA ASP A 252 4.61 22.43 9.84
C ASP A 252 3.53 21.81 8.95
N TYR A 253 2.49 22.56 8.56
CA TYR A 253 1.46 22.11 7.60
C TYR A 253 2.06 21.77 6.24
N ALA A 254 2.86 22.67 5.67
CA ALA A 254 3.46 22.46 4.36
C ALA A 254 4.46 21.28 4.36
N ALA A 255 5.26 21.14 5.41
CA ALA A 255 6.15 19.99 5.57
C ALA A 255 5.36 18.67 5.61
N LEU A 256 4.26 18.65 6.36
CA LEU A 256 3.42 17.46 6.49
C LEU A 256 2.74 17.08 5.17
N MET A 257 2.24 18.05 4.41
CA MET A 257 1.70 17.81 3.06
C MET A 257 2.76 17.20 2.14
N GLY A 258 3.98 17.76 2.12
CA GLY A 258 5.08 17.25 1.30
C GLY A 258 5.46 15.81 1.65
N ILE A 259 5.52 15.49 2.94
CA ILE A 259 5.76 14.12 3.42
C ILE A 259 4.64 13.20 2.94
N ILE A 260 3.36 13.55 3.16
CA ILE A 260 2.22 12.71 2.76
C ILE A 260 2.19 12.49 1.25
N TYR A 261 2.40 13.53 0.44
CA TYR A 261 2.47 13.39 -1.01
C TYR A 261 3.56 12.40 -1.43
N SER A 262 4.74 12.46 -0.82
CA SER A 262 5.83 11.52 -1.13
C SER A 262 5.46 10.07 -0.80
N MET A 263 4.80 9.82 0.33
CA MET A 263 4.30 8.50 0.73
C MET A 263 3.28 7.96 -0.27
N VAL A 264 2.26 8.78 -0.58
CA VAL A 264 1.18 8.42 -1.51
C VAL A 264 1.71 8.20 -2.93
N LYS A 265 2.66 9.00 -3.39
CA LYS A 265 3.30 8.84 -4.70
C LYS A 265 4.04 7.52 -4.82
N GLN A 266 4.76 7.11 -3.78
CA GLN A 266 5.43 5.81 -3.77
C GLN A 266 4.44 4.65 -3.72
N ASP A 267 3.36 4.78 -2.95
CA ASP A 267 2.27 3.80 -2.92
C ASP A 267 1.62 3.65 -4.31
N TYR A 268 1.39 4.74 -5.03
CA TYR A 268 0.93 4.71 -6.43
C TYR A 268 1.92 4.01 -7.36
N VAL A 269 3.22 4.31 -7.29
CA VAL A 269 4.24 3.66 -8.13
C VAL A 269 4.26 2.14 -7.88
N MET A 270 4.06 1.71 -6.64
CA MET A 270 3.91 0.29 -6.30
C MET A 270 2.65 -0.30 -6.94
N GLN A 271 1.50 0.36 -6.80
CA GLN A 271 0.23 -0.10 -7.40
C GLN A 271 0.34 -0.20 -8.92
N ASP A 272 0.96 0.79 -9.58
CA ASP A 272 1.19 0.80 -11.03
C ASP A 272 2.04 -0.40 -11.47
N LYS A 273 3.16 -0.67 -10.77
CA LYS A 273 4.01 -1.84 -11.02
C LYS A 273 3.27 -3.16 -10.84
N ILE A 274 2.43 -3.28 -9.81
CA ILE A 274 1.60 -4.48 -9.59
C ILE A 274 0.69 -4.68 -10.80
N VAL A 275 -0.09 -3.66 -11.18
CA VAL A 275 -1.05 -3.75 -12.30
C VAL A 275 -0.35 -4.04 -13.63
N ALA A 276 0.80 -3.42 -13.88
CA ALA A 276 1.61 -3.65 -15.08
C ALA A 276 2.15 -5.09 -15.16
N SER A 277 2.38 -5.73 -14.00
CA SER A 277 2.89 -7.10 -13.92
C SER A 277 1.81 -8.17 -14.04
N LEU A 278 0.53 -7.80 -13.95
CA LEU A 278 -0.59 -8.75 -14.03
C LEU A 278 -0.70 -9.35 -15.43
N ASN A 279 -0.64 -10.67 -15.49
CA ASN A 279 -0.80 -11.42 -16.72
C ASN A 279 -1.37 -12.82 -16.46
N LEU A 280 -1.80 -13.52 -17.51
CA LEU A 280 -2.40 -14.86 -17.39
C LEU A 280 -1.42 -15.94 -16.89
N LYS A 281 -0.11 -15.65 -16.88
CA LYS A 281 0.96 -16.55 -16.40
C LYS A 281 1.45 -16.22 -14.98
N SER A 282 1.03 -15.10 -14.37
CA SER A 282 1.43 -14.67 -13.02
C SER A 282 1.10 -15.75 -11.99
N SER A 283 2.07 -16.40 -11.37
CA SER A 283 1.86 -17.51 -10.42
C SER A 283 0.97 -17.14 -9.23
N SER A 284 0.38 -18.14 -8.55
CA SER A 284 -0.45 -17.89 -7.36
C SER A 284 0.35 -17.20 -6.25
N GLY A 285 1.59 -17.62 -5.99
CA GLY A 285 2.46 -16.96 -5.01
C GLY A 285 2.83 -15.51 -5.36
N GLU A 286 2.99 -15.18 -6.64
CA GLU A 286 3.16 -13.77 -7.07
C GLU A 286 1.91 -12.94 -6.83
N LEU A 287 0.73 -13.48 -7.18
CA LEU A 287 -0.54 -12.78 -6.98
C LEU A 287 -0.87 -12.57 -5.49
N GLU A 288 -0.60 -13.56 -4.64
CA GLU A 288 -0.70 -13.42 -3.19
C GLU A 288 0.23 -12.32 -2.67
N SER A 289 1.47 -12.27 -3.18
CA SER A 289 2.43 -11.22 -2.82
C SER A 289 1.93 -9.83 -3.22
N TYR A 290 1.35 -9.70 -4.42
CA TYR A 290 0.76 -8.45 -4.88
C TYR A 290 -0.44 -8.02 -4.03
N CYS A 291 -1.36 -8.94 -3.72
CA CYS A 291 -2.48 -8.67 -2.83
C CYS A 291 -2.01 -8.21 -1.46
N LEU A 292 -0.99 -8.89 -0.90
CA LEU A 292 -0.41 -8.52 0.39
C LEU A 292 0.22 -7.13 0.36
N MET A 293 1.02 -6.82 -0.66
CA MET A 293 1.61 -5.49 -0.82
C MET A 293 0.55 -4.40 -0.94
N TRP A 294 -0.53 -4.67 -1.69
CA TRP A 294 -1.65 -3.74 -1.84
C TRP A 294 -2.37 -3.47 -0.52
N SER A 295 -2.57 -4.50 0.30
CA SER A 295 -3.23 -4.36 1.61
C SER A 295 -2.35 -3.72 2.67
N LEU A 296 -1.04 -4.04 2.68
CA LEU A 296 -0.12 -3.54 3.70
C LEU A 296 0.33 -2.09 3.46
N ARG A 297 0.26 -1.60 2.23
CA ARG A 297 0.67 -0.22 1.86
C ARG A 297 2.00 0.20 2.50
N PRO A 298 3.11 -0.49 2.21
CA PRO A 298 4.35 -0.36 2.96
C PRO A 298 5.00 1.04 2.95
N TYR A 299 4.60 1.90 2.01
CA TYR A 299 5.07 3.28 1.89
C TYR A 299 4.25 4.29 2.70
N ILE A 300 3.11 3.88 3.24
CA ILE A 300 2.26 4.74 4.06
C ILE A 300 2.61 4.56 5.53
N ASN A 301 2.88 5.68 6.20
CA ASN A 301 3.08 5.69 7.64
C ASN A 301 1.80 6.15 8.34
N ASP A 302 1.11 5.23 8.99
CA ASP A 302 -0.15 5.50 9.70
C ASP A 302 0.01 6.54 10.82
N GLN A 303 1.18 6.64 11.47
CA GLN A 303 1.40 7.65 12.50
C GLN A 303 1.42 9.06 11.93
N ILE A 304 2.03 9.24 10.75
CA ILE A 304 2.06 10.52 10.04
C ILE A 304 0.65 10.89 9.55
N MET A 305 -0.10 9.92 9.03
CA MET A 305 -1.49 10.11 8.64
C MET A 305 -2.36 10.52 9.84
N HIS A 306 -2.25 9.82 10.97
CA HIS A 306 -2.97 10.16 12.20
C HIS A 306 -2.59 11.52 12.76
N LEU A 307 -1.31 11.90 12.68
CA LEU A 307 -0.86 13.24 13.06
C LEU A 307 -1.55 14.29 12.20
N ALA A 308 -1.57 14.10 10.88
CA ALA A 308 -2.18 15.05 9.95
C ALA A 308 -3.67 15.25 10.20
N TRP A 309 -4.41 14.16 10.42
CA TRP A 309 -5.84 14.23 10.74
C TRP A 309 -6.14 14.92 12.06
N LYS A 310 -5.24 14.86 13.05
CA LYS A 310 -5.38 15.62 14.31
C LYS A 310 -5.20 17.13 14.13
N LEU A 311 -4.54 17.57 13.06
CA LEU A 311 -4.33 18.98 12.77
C LEU A 311 -5.45 19.61 11.94
N VAL A 312 -6.46 18.82 11.56
CA VAL A 312 -7.70 19.31 10.94
C VAL A 312 -8.60 19.86 12.06
N PRO A 313 -8.94 21.17 12.05
CA PRO A 313 -9.85 21.79 13.00
C PRO A 313 -11.27 21.24 12.97
#